data_AF-A0A7V2P343-F1
#
_entry.id   AF-A0A7V2P343-F1
#
_cell.length_a   1.000
_cell.length_b   1.000
_cell.length_c   1.000
_cell.angle_alpha   90.00
_cell.angle_beta   90.00
_cell.angle_gamma   90.00
#
_symmetry.space_group_name_H-M   'P 1'
#
loop_
_entity.id
_entity.type
_entity.pdbx_description
1 polymer ?
#
loop_
_entity_poly.entity_id
_entity_poly.type
_entity_poly.pdbx_seq_one_letter_code
_entity_poly.pdbx_strand_id
1 'polypeptide(L)'
;MFSDYVALVKNLRGVVLVRPQAPEAEQLVQWLGQRFRYRNVGVPPSVVDKSPAFFESRLGGNPFVKLAYPLESLMKVAECVGRLSNLQPEMVEATILASAYASPVICLGSSLYGELQGLSIDEVQTKVELGDREWRLHLRIADYSVLDLYRWSTEQARHLWRGELNGFAEARRERIHRDKRRYWRLQRGDSAPKPFLCYLDLAQTIALDPALLERIVSLPEAEVCAGLAIVTAVVVA
;
A
#
# COMPACT_ATOMS: atom_id res chain seq x y z
N MET A 1 1.75 11.30 -19.58
CA MET A 1 2.45 10.30 -18.72
C MET A 1 3.06 10.94 -17.48
N PHE A 2 4.13 11.73 -17.58
CA PHE A 2 4.73 12.36 -16.37
C PHE A 2 3.86 13.48 -15.77
N SER A 3 3.24 14.33 -16.61
CA SER A 3 2.29 15.37 -16.17
C SER A 3 1.12 14.79 -15.37
N ASP A 4 0.59 13.65 -15.82
CA ASP A 4 -0.57 12.99 -15.22
C ASP A 4 -0.18 12.38 -13.86
N TYR A 5 0.99 11.73 -13.80
CA TYR A 5 1.58 11.26 -12.54
C TYR A 5 1.74 12.40 -11.53
N VAL A 6 2.34 13.53 -11.94
CA VAL A 6 2.55 14.69 -11.05
C VAL A 6 1.22 15.29 -10.58
N ALA A 7 0.21 15.35 -11.44
CA ALA A 7 -1.12 15.83 -11.09
C ALA A 7 -1.82 14.90 -10.08
N LEU A 8 -1.64 13.59 -10.24
CA LEU A 8 -2.23 12.58 -9.36
C LEU A 8 -1.55 12.52 -8.00
N VAL A 9 -0.21 12.53 -7.93
CA VAL A 9 0.54 12.31 -6.67
C VAL A 9 0.15 13.30 -5.57
N LYS A 10 -0.17 14.56 -5.92
CA LYS A 10 -0.57 15.59 -4.95
C LYS A 10 -1.99 15.40 -4.40
N ASN A 11 -2.83 14.65 -5.10
CA ASN A 11 -4.25 14.53 -4.83
C ASN A 11 -4.72 13.11 -4.52
N LEU A 12 -3.87 12.11 -4.73
CA LEU A 12 -4.11 10.72 -4.39
C LEU A 12 -4.12 10.55 -2.86
N ARG A 13 -5.08 9.80 -2.35
CA ARG A 13 -5.21 9.51 -0.90
C ARG A 13 -5.11 8.05 -0.54
N GLY A 14 -4.91 7.21 -1.55
CA GLY A 14 -4.58 5.82 -1.37
C GLY A 14 -4.79 5.03 -2.65
N VAL A 15 -4.30 3.79 -2.60
CA VAL A 15 -4.42 2.81 -3.67
C VAL A 15 -5.37 1.70 -3.21
N VAL A 16 -6.44 1.48 -3.95
CA VAL A 16 -7.50 0.54 -3.60
C VAL A 16 -7.05 -0.89 -3.89
N LEU A 17 -7.18 -1.75 -2.89
CA LEU A 17 -7.11 -3.19 -3.03
C LEU A 17 -8.48 -3.76 -2.65
N VAL A 18 -9.14 -4.44 -3.60
CA VAL A 18 -10.47 -5.01 -3.41
C VAL A 18 -10.59 -6.29 -4.24
N ARG A 19 -11.43 -7.23 -3.80
CA ARG A 19 -11.87 -8.38 -4.58
C ARG A 19 -13.28 -8.09 -5.12
N PRO A 20 -13.46 -7.66 -6.38
CA PRO A 20 -14.78 -7.29 -6.91
C PRO A 20 -15.85 -8.39 -6.84
N GLN A 21 -15.43 -9.65 -6.78
CA GLN A 21 -16.32 -10.81 -6.64
C GLN A 21 -16.76 -11.08 -5.19
N ALA A 22 -16.17 -10.41 -4.19
CA ALA A 22 -16.56 -10.58 -2.80
C ALA A 22 -17.94 -9.95 -2.53
N PRO A 23 -18.82 -10.60 -1.73
CA PRO A 23 -20.17 -10.10 -1.46
C PRO A 23 -20.22 -8.66 -0.93
N GLU A 24 -19.24 -8.26 -0.12
CA GLU A 24 -19.14 -6.95 0.52
C GLU A 24 -18.51 -5.86 -0.37
N ALA A 25 -17.94 -6.21 -1.52
CA ALA A 25 -17.10 -5.32 -2.33
C ALA A 25 -17.84 -4.04 -2.76
N GLU A 26 -19.09 -4.19 -3.21
CA GLU A 26 -19.93 -3.08 -3.65
C GLU A 26 -20.16 -2.05 -2.54
N GLN A 27 -20.54 -2.55 -1.35
CA GLN A 27 -20.80 -1.71 -0.17
C GLN A 27 -19.53 -0.97 0.28
N LEU A 28 -18.39 -1.65 0.32
CA LEU A 28 -17.12 -1.06 0.76
C LEU A 28 -16.59 -0.02 -0.25
N VAL A 29 -16.73 -0.28 -1.54
CA VAL A 29 -16.35 0.68 -2.59
C VAL A 29 -17.26 1.90 -2.56
N GLN A 30 -18.57 1.72 -2.34
CA GLN A 30 -19.50 2.83 -2.14
C GLN A 30 -19.15 3.65 -0.89
N TRP A 31 -18.86 2.98 0.24
CA TRP A 31 -18.42 3.58 1.49
C TRP A 31 -17.15 4.43 1.30
N LEU A 32 -16.22 3.94 0.48
CA LEU A 32 -14.98 4.64 0.14
C LEU A 32 -15.28 5.87 -0.73
N GLY A 33 -16.13 5.69 -1.75
CA GLY A 33 -16.58 6.75 -2.66
C GLY A 33 -17.14 7.97 -1.92
N GLN A 34 -17.99 7.73 -0.92
CA GLN A 34 -18.60 8.78 -0.11
C GLN A 34 -17.57 9.58 0.72
N ARG A 35 -16.51 8.92 1.21
CA ARG A 35 -15.49 9.54 2.08
C ARG A 35 -14.44 10.32 1.31
N PHE A 36 -14.11 9.91 0.10
CA PHE A 36 -13.09 10.54 -0.73
C PHE A 36 -13.65 11.43 -1.84
N ARG A 37 -14.93 11.83 -1.80
CA ARG A 37 -15.64 12.60 -2.84
C ARG A 37 -14.87 13.75 -3.54
N TYR A 38 -13.91 14.38 -2.86
CA TYR A 38 -13.13 15.52 -3.35
C TYR A 38 -11.64 15.23 -3.57
N ARG A 39 -11.23 13.96 -3.51
CA ARG A 39 -9.84 13.51 -3.63
C ARG A 39 -9.78 12.23 -4.46
N ASN A 40 -8.63 11.97 -5.05
CA ASN A 40 -8.47 10.77 -5.86
C ASN A 40 -8.11 9.57 -4.98
N VAL A 41 -8.68 8.42 -5.29
CA VAL A 41 -8.20 7.10 -4.87
C VAL A 41 -7.86 6.31 -6.12
N GLY A 42 -6.69 5.71 -6.11
CA GLY A 42 -6.14 5.03 -7.27
C GLY A 42 -6.61 3.59 -7.31
N VAL A 43 -7.01 3.11 -8.48
CA VAL A 43 -7.30 1.69 -8.70
C VAL A 43 -6.17 1.09 -9.54
N PRO A 44 -5.46 0.05 -9.04
CA PRO A 44 -4.42 -0.61 -9.80
C PRO A 44 -4.92 -1.17 -11.14
N PRO A 45 -4.08 -1.19 -12.20
CA PRO A 45 -4.44 -1.78 -13.48
C PRO A 45 -5.01 -3.19 -13.37
N SER A 46 -4.37 -4.09 -12.61
CA SER A 46 -4.80 -5.48 -12.51
C SER A 46 -6.21 -5.64 -11.91
N VAL A 47 -6.61 -4.74 -11.00
CA VAL A 47 -7.94 -4.74 -10.39
C VAL A 47 -9.00 -4.33 -11.41
N VAL A 48 -8.70 -3.32 -12.23
CA VAL A 48 -9.61 -2.88 -13.31
C VAL A 48 -9.71 -3.94 -14.39
N ASP A 49 -8.58 -4.48 -14.84
CA ASP A 49 -8.51 -5.36 -16.00
C ASP A 49 -9.10 -6.74 -15.72
N LYS A 50 -9.03 -7.23 -14.47
CA LYS A 50 -9.70 -8.48 -14.06
C LYS A 50 -11.22 -8.33 -13.89
N SER A 51 -11.69 -7.12 -13.62
CA SER A 51 -13.11 -6.84 -13.31
C SER A 51 -13.59 -5.53 -13.94
N PRO A 52 -13.55 -5.39 -15.28
CA PRO A 52 -13.80 -4.12 -15.95
C PRO A 52 -15.22 -3.59 -15.68
N ALA A 53 -16.24 -4.45 -15.74
CA ALA A 53 -17.63 -4.08 -15.48
C ALA A 53 -17.87 -3.53 -14.07
N PHE A 54 -17.04 -3.92 -13.09
CA PHE A 54 -17.16 -3.42 -11.72
C PHE A 54 -16.65 -1.97 -11.60
N PHE A 55 -15.70 -1.53 -12.42
CA PHE A 55 -15.15 -0.18 -12.33
C PHE A 55 -15.55 0.73 -13.50
N GLU A 56 -16.16 0.20 -14.56
CA GLU A 56 -16.52 0.93 -15.79
C GLU A 56 -17.31 2.22 -15.53
N SER A 57 -18.34 2.16 -14.67
CA SER A 57 -19.16 3.33 -14.32
C SER A 57 -18.57 4.23 -13.22
N ARG A 58 -17.44 3.82 -12.63
CA ARG A 58 -16.79 4.47 -11.46
C ARG A 58 -15.52 5.21 -11.83
N LEU A 59 -14.85 4.79 -12.90
CA LEU A 59 -13.61 5.38 -13.40
C LEU A 59 -13.87 6.64 -14.23
N GLY A 60 -12.90 7.55 -14.25
CA GLY A 60 -12.97 8.79 -15.05
C GLY A 60 -13.69 9.95 -14.37
N GLY A 61 -14.03 9.81 -13.09
CA GLY A 61 -14.57 10.86 -12.21
C GLY A 61 -14.01 10.76 -10.79
N ASN A 62 -14.47 11.61 -9.87
CA ASN A 62 -14.07 11.50 -8.46
C ASN A 62 -14.89 10.40 -7.74
N PRO A 63 -14.27 9.58 -6.87
CA PRO A 63 -12.85 9.63 -6.52
C PRO A 63 -11.96 8.63 -7.27
N PHE A 64 -12.51 7.69 -8.07
CA PHE A 64 -11.74 6.57 -8.60
C PHE A 64 -11.01 6.90 -9.91
N VAL A 65 -9.69 6.73 -9.90
CA VAL A 65 -8.84 6.91 -11.08
C VAL A 65 -8.03 5.65 -11.32
N LYS A 66 -8.02 5.14 -12.56
CA LYS A 66 -7.13 4.02 -12.94
C LYS A 66 -5.69 4.52 -12.88
N LEU A 67 -4.86 3.85 -12.10
CA LEU A 67 -3.43 4.16 -12.00
C LEU A 67 -2.66 3.59 -13.20
N ALA A 68 -1.47 4.10 -13.38
CA ALA A 68 -0.45 3.53 -14.25
C ALA A 68 0.88 3.48 -13.50
N TYR A 69 1.75 2.54 -13.88
CA TYR A 69 3.14 2.56 -13.43
C TYR A 69 3.82 3.82 -13.99
N PRO A 70 4.43 4.67 -13.14
CA PRO A 70 5.11 5.86 -13.65
C PRO A 70 6.41 5.53 -14.38
N LEU A 71 6.97 4.33 -14.16
CA LEU A 71 8.23 3.84 -14.72
C LEU A 71 8.11 2.35 -15.06
N GLU A 72 8.68 1.91 -16.19
CA GLU A 72 8.65 0.51 -16.63
C GLU A 72 9.40 -0.41 -15.66
N SER A 73 10.47 0.08 -15.02
CA SER A 73 11.22 -0.64 -13.99
C SER A 73 10.35 -1.06 -12.81
N LEU A 74 9.37 -0.24 -12.41
CA LEU A 74 8.41 -0.58 -11.34
C LEU A 74 7.43 -1.68 -11.75
N MET A 75 7.02 -1.70 -13.01
CA MET A 75 6.22 -2.80 -13.56
C MET A 75 7.00 -4.12 -13.53
N LYS A 76 8.27 -4.08 -13.95
CA LYS A 76 9.18 -5.25 -13.87
C LYS A 76 9.36 -5.75 -12.44
N VAL A 77 9.51 -4.84 -11.48
CA VAL A 77 9.58 -5.22 -10.04
C VAL A 77 8.30 -5.92 -9.61
N ALA A 78 7.13 -5.39 -9.98
CA ALA A 78 5.85 -6.00 -9.65
C ALA A 78 5.70 -7.41 -10.23
N GLU A 79 6.11 -7.60 -11.48
CA GLU A 79 6.12 -8.91 -12.13
C GLU A 79 7.11 -9.88 -11.46
N CYS A 80 8.30 -9.42 -11.08
CA CYS A 80 9.29 -10.27 -10.42
C CYS A 80 8.82 -10.72 -9.03
N VAL A 81 8.37 -9.77 -8.20
CA VAL A 81 7.94 -10.04 -6.83
C VAL A 81 6.60 -10.79 -6.80
N GLY A 82 5.70 -10.49 -7.73
CA GLY A 82 4.39 -11.15 -7.86
C GLY A 82 4.46 -12.63 -8.28
N ARG A 83 5.63 -13.14 -8.67
CA ARG A 83 5.85 -14.58 -8.95
C ARG A 83 6.17 -15.40 -7.70
N LEU A 84 6.38 -14.76 -6.54
CA LEU A 84 6.56 -15.48 -5.28
C LEU A 84 5.26 -16.20 -4.92
N SER A 85 5.36 -17.51 -4.66
CA SER A 85 4.20 -18.40 -4.50
C SER A 85 3.31 -18.05 -3.30
N ASN A 86 3.86 -17.34 -2.31
CA ASN A 86 3.15 -16.90 -1.11
C ASN A 86 2.49 -15.52 -1.27
N LEU A 87 2.61 -14.85 -2.43
CA LEU A 87 2.12 -13.49 -2.65
C LEU A 87 1.12 -13.44 -3.80
N GLN A 88 0.06 -12.64 -3.63
CA GLN A 88 -0.86 -12.36 -4.73
C GLN A 88 -0.35 -11.18 -5.55
N PRO A 89 -0.27 -11.28 -6.90
CA PRO A 89 0.23 -10.22 -7.77
C PRO A 89 -0.44 -8.86 -7.56
N GLU A 90 -1.75 -8.83 -7.31
CA GLU A 90 -2.50 -7.58 -7.11
C GLU A 90 -2.09 -6.84 -5.84
N MET A 91 -1.71 -7.56 -4.78
CA MET A 91 -1.21 -6.95 -3.55
C MET A 91 0.17 -6.33 -3.76
N VAL A 92 1.03 -7.03 -4.51
CA VAL A 92 2.36 -6.53 -4.88
C VAL A 92 2.22 -5.28 -5.76
N GLU A 93 1.37 -5.31 -6.79
CA GLU A 93 1.09 -4.15 -7.63
C GLU A 93 0.55 -2.97 -6.80
N ALA A 94 -0.46 -3.21 -5.95
CA ALA A 94 -1.03 -2.17 -5.10
C ALA A 94 0.02 -1.55 -4.17
N THR A 95 0.92 -2.36 -3.61
CA THR A 95 2.00 -1.92 -2.72
C THR A 95 3.05 -1.08 -3.47
N ILE A 96 3.46 -1.51 -4.66
CA ILE A 96 4.42 -0.78 -5.50
C ILE A 96 3.83 0.54 -5.97
N LEU A 97 2.56 0.56 -6.40
CA LEU A 97 1.88 1.79 -6.79
C LEU A 97 1.67 2.70 -5.57
N ALA A 98 1.30 2.16 -4.41
CA ALA A 98 1.18 2.94 -3.18
C ALA A 98 2.51 3.63 -2.83
N SER A 99 3.63 2.92 -2.94
CA SER A 99 4.97 3.50 -2.78
C SER A 99 5.24 4.55 -3.84
N ALA A 100 5.07 4.23 -5.13
CA ALA A 100 5.37 5.13 -6.22
C ALA A 100 4.56 6.44 -6.15
N TYR A 101 3.32 6.37 -5.67
CA TYR A 101 2.46 7.55 -5.49
C TYR A 101 2.50 8.13 -4.06
N ALA A 102 3.40 7.64 -3.19
CA ALA A 102 3.58 8.07 -1.80
C ALA A 102 2.25 8.14 -1.00
N SER A 103 1.44 7.10 -1.11
CA SER A 103 0.09 7.02 -0.53
C SER A 103 -0.13 5.66 0.14
N PRO A 104 -1.11 5.51 1.05
CA PRO A 104 -1.41 4.23 1.68
C PRO A 104 -2.16 3.28 0.73
N VAL A 105 -2.08 1.98 0.98
CA VAL A 105 -3.05 1.02 0.43
C VAL A 105 -4.34 1.12 1.25
N ILE A 106 -5.49 1.05 0.58
CA ILE A 106 -6.81 0.94 1.21
C ILE A 106 -7.36 -0.44 0.83
N CYS A 107 -7.28 -1.36 1.79
CA CYS A 107 -7.71 -2.74 1.65
C CYS A 107 -9.18 -2.87 2.03
N LEU A 108 -10.03 -3.19 1.05
CA LEU A 108 -11.47 -3.31 1.21
C LEU A 108 -11.88 -4.79 1.28
N GLY A 109 -12.16 -5.27 2.47
CA GLY A 109 -12.62 -6.63 2.76
C GLY A 109 -11.72 -7.35 3.76
N SER A 110 -12.34 -8.09 4.68
CA SER A 110 -11.61 -8.85 5.72
C SER A 110 -10.84 -10.04 5.16
N SER A 111 -11.30 -10.64 4.06
CA SER A 111 -10.64 -11.76 3.38
C SER A 111 -9.23 -11.39 2.89
N LEU A 112 -9.07 -10.17 2.38
CA LEU A 112 -7.78 -9.64 1.92
C LEU A 112 -6.78 -9.39 3.06
N TYR A 113 -7.25 -9.20 4.30
CA TYR A 113 -6.36 -9.01 5.44
C TYR A 113 -5.41 -10.20 5.64
N GLY A 114 -5.96 -11.42 5.61
CA GLY A 114 -5.14 -12.63 5.76
C GLY A 114 -4.11 -12.78 4.66
N GLU A 115 -4.44 -12.34 3.44
CA GLU A 115 -3.49 -12.31 2.32
C GLU A 115 -2.38 -11.27 2.53
N LEU A 116 -2.72 -10.08 3.04
CA LEU A 116 -1.76 -9.00 3.32
C LEU A 116 -0.73 -9.38 4.40
N GLN A 117 -1.05 -10.31 5.29
CA GLN A 117 -0.11 -10.77 6.32
C GLN A 117 1.17 -11.36 5.72
N GLY A 118 1.13 -11.90 4.49
CA GLY A 118 2.32 -12.38 3.78
C GLY A 118 3.33 -11.27 3.41
N LEU A 119 2.88 -10.01 3.37
CA LEU A 119 3.71 -8.82 3.10
C LEU A 119 3.91 -7.93 4.33
N SER A 120 3.16 -8.18 5.40
CA SER A 120 3.11 -7.33 6.58
C SER A 120 4.30 -7.58 7.49
N ILE A 121 4.99 -6.50 7.89
CA ILE A 121 6.11 -6.55 8.84
C ILE A 121 5.64 -6.29 10.28
N ASP A 122 4.62 -5.45 10.45
CA ASP A 122 3.97 -5.17 11.73
C ASP A 122 2.53 -4.69 11.48
N GLU A 123 1.66 -4.81 12.47
CA GLU A 123 0.24 -4.47 12.39
C GLU A 123 -0.21 -3.55 13.52
N VAL A 124 -1.25 -2.77 13.26
CA VAL A 124 -1.98 -1.98 14.24
C VAL A 124 -3.37 -2.55 14.35
N GLN A 125 -3.75 -2.88 15.57
CA GLN A 125 -5.12 -3.29 15.90
C GLN A 125 -5.93 -2.10 16.39
N THR A 126 -7.25 -2.20 16.33
CA THR A 126 -8.19 -1.28 16.95
C THR A 126 -9.04 -2.00 17.98
N LYS A 127 -9.25 -1.35 19.12
CA LYS A 127 -10.20 -1.72 20.18
C LYS A 127 -11.34 -0.71 20.29
N VAL A 128 -11.47 0.17 19.30
CA VAL A 128 -12.52 1.18 19.22
C VAL A 128 -13.33 0.95 17.95
N GLU A 129 -14.64 1.15 18.05
CA GLU A 129 -15.51 1.27 16.88
C GLU A 129 -15.32 2.66 16.25
N LEU A 130 -15.14 2.70 14.93
CA LEU A 130 -14.74 3.91 14.21
C LEU A 130 -15.94 4.54 13.51
N GLY A 131 -16.33 5.75 13.96
CA GLY A 131 -17.27 6.60 13.24
C GLY A 131 -16.61 7.37 12.10
N ASP A 132 -17.39 8.21 11.42
CA ASP A 132 -16.92 8.99 10.26
C ASP A 132 -15.79 9.96 10.59
N ARG A 133 -15.78 10.51 11.80
CA ARG A 133 -14.74 11.42 12.25
C ARG A 133 -13.43 10.67 12.50
N GLU A 134 -13.53 9.51 13.14
CA GLU A 134 -12.41 8.66 13.50
C GLU A 134 -11.78 8.05 12.23
N TRP A 135 -12.59 7.54 11.30
CA TRP A 135 -12.09 7.07 10.00
C TRP A 135 -11.33 8.14 9.24
N ARG A 136 -11.89 9.36 9.13
CA ARG A 136 -11.21 10.49 8.47
C ARG A 136 -9.88 10.85 9.14
N LEU A 137 -9.84 10.82 10.48
CA LEU A 137 -8.62 11.07 11.23
C LEU A 137 -7.57 9.99 10.94
N HIS A 138 -7.94 8.72 11.06
CA HIS A 138 -6.98 7.62 10.98
C HIS A 138 -6.51 7.33 9.55
N LEU A 139 -7.36 7.52 8.54
CA LEU A 139 -6.93 7.49 7.14
C LEU A 139 -5.89 8.59 6.84
N ARG A 140 -6.03 9.78 7.44
CA ARG A 140 -5.03 10.85 7.32
C ARG A 140 -3.74 10.52 8.07
N ILE A 141 -3.82 9.87 9.23
CA ILE A 141 -2.62 9.42 9.95
C ILE A 141 -1.87 8.37 9.11
N ALA A 142 -2.57 7.44 8.45
CA ALA A 142 -1.98 6.46 7.53
C ALA A 142 -1.29 7.13 6.33
N ASP A 143 -1.93 8.13 5.73
CA ASP A 143 -1.33 8.96 4.68
C ASP A 143 -0.01 9.61 5.16
N TYR A 144 -0.02 10.19 6.36
CA TYR A 144 1.18 10.78 6.97
C TYR A 144 2.26 9.74 7.33
N SER A 145 1.89 8.53 7.74
CA SER A 145 2.84 7.44 7.96
C SER A 145 3.66 7.17 6.70
N VAL A 146 3.01 7.04 5.55
CA VAL A 146 3.72 6.82 4.27
C VAL A 146 4.62 8.01 3.94
N LEU A 147 4.08 9.23 3.98
CA LEU A 147 4.83 10.45 3.63
C LEU A 147 6.07 10.66 4.51
N ASP A 148 5.93 10.51 5.83
CA ASP A 148 7.02 10.73 6.80
C ASP A 148 8.09 9.62 6.74
N LEU A 149 7.72 8.42 6.29
CA LEU A 149 8.63 7.31 6.06
C LEU A 149 9.27 7.33 4.67
N TYR A 150 8.65 7.99 3.68
CA TYR A 150 8.98 7.83 2.27
C TYR A 150 10.45 8.08 1.95
N ARG A 151 10.94 9.29 2.22
CA ARG A 151 12.33 9.67 1.90
C ARG A 151 13.34 8.76 2.59
N TRP A 152 13.11 8.42 3.86
CA TRP A 152 14.01 7.56 4.61
C TRP A 152 14.01 6.13 4.07
N SER A 153 12.83 5.56 3.81
CA SER A 153 12.69 4.16 3.38
C SER A 153 13.17 3.93 1.96
N THR A 154 12.99 4.90 1.05
CA THR A 154 13.53 4.86 -0.32
C THR A 154 15.05 5.03 -0.34
N GLU A 155 15.62 5.90 0.51
CA GLU A 155 17.09 5.98 0.67
C GLU A 155 17.66 4.68 1.25
N GLN A 156 17.00 4.12 2.27
CA GLN A 156 17.41 2.83 2.83
C GLN A 156 17.33 1.70 1.80
N ALA A 157 16.33 1.68 0.91
CA ALA A 157 16.21 0.65 -0.12
C ALA A 157 17.44 0.57 -1.05
N ARG A 158 18.23 1.64 -1.16
CA ARG A 158 19.50 1.64 -1.93
C ARG A 158 20.56 0.69 -1.35
N HIS A 159 20.46 0.34 -0.06
CA HIS A 159 21.34 -0.65 0.55
C HIS A 159 21.27 -2.01 -0.14
N LEU A 160 20.15 -2.34 -0.81
CA LEU A 160 20.02 -3.54 -1.64
C LEU A 160 21.08 -3.58 -2.76
N TRP A 161 21.29 -2.47 -3.47
CA TRP A 161 22.29 -2.37 -4.55
C TRP A 161 23.72 -2.35 -4.04
N ARG A 162 23.93 -1.86 -2.81
CA ARG A 162 25.25 -1.80 -2.18
C ARG A 162 25.66 -3.11 -1.48
N GLY A 163 24.74 -4.08 -1.37
CA GLY A 163 24.95 -5.30 -0.59
C GLY A 163 25.03 -5.06 0.92
N GLU A 164 24.56 -3.91 1.40
CA GLU A 164 24.63 -3.47 2.79
C GLU A 164 23.44 -4.01 3.60
N LEU A 165 23.29 -5.33 3.66
CA LEU A 165 22.10 -5.99 4.23
C LEU A 165 22.16 -6.21 5.75
N ASN A 166 23.33 -6.05 6.37
CA ASN A 166 23.49 -6.27 7.80
C ASN A 166 22.70 -5.23 8.60
N GLY A 167 21.75 -5.67 9.42
CA GLY A 167 20.85 -4.79 10.19
C GLY A 167 19.77 -4.09 9.36
N PHE A 168 19.66 -4.38 8.04
CA PHE A 168 18.71 -3.73 7.13
C PHE A 168 17.26 -3.95 7.57
N ALA A 169 16.91 -5.20 7.88
CA ALA A 169 15.56 -5.55 8.30
C ALA A 169 15.22 -4.96 9.67
N GLU A 170 16.16 -4.98 10.62
CA GLU A 170 16.04 -4.44 11.96
C GLU A 170 15.83 -2.92 11.94
N ALA A 171 16.59 -2.19 11.13
CA ALA A 171 16.45 -0.74 10.99
C ALA A 171 15.04 -0.36 10.49
N ARG A 172 14.50 -1.10 9.52
CA ARG A 172 13.15 -0.89 8.96
C ARG A 172 12.04 -1.23 9.96
N ARG A 173 12.19 -2.35 10.70
CA ARG A 173 11.28 -2.71 11.81
C ARG A 173 11.26 -1.67 12.92
N GLU A 174 12.42 -1.17 13.31
CA GLU A 174 12.53 -0.12 14.34
C GLU A 174 11.88 1.19 13.88
N ARG A 175 12.01 1.54 12.59
CA ARG A 175 11.34 2.71 12.03
C ARG A 175 9.82 2.56 12.07
N ILE A 176 9.29 1.38 11.70
CA ILE A 176 7.86 1.04 11.80
C ILE A 176 7.38 1.12 13.25
N HIS A 177 8.13 0.53 14.18
CA HIS A 177 7.78 0.51 15.60
C HIS A 177 7.61 1.93 16.18
N ARG A 178 8.49 2.87 15.79
CA ARG A 178 8.36 4.28 16.18
C ARG A 178 7.12 4.93 15.60
N ASP A 179 6.81 4.69 14.34
CA ASP A 179 5.66 5.28 13.66
C ASP A 179 4.31 4.76 14.21
N LYS A 180 4.27 3.47 14.56
CA LYS A 180 3.11 2.79 15.18
C LYS A 180 2.55 3.52 16.42
N ARG A 181 3.38 4.27 17.15
CA ARG A 181 2.96 5.07 18.31
C ARG A 181 1.91 6.15 17.96
N ARG A 182 1.80 6.59 16.70
CA ARG A 182 0.78 7.55 16.23
C ARG A 182 -0.65 7.05 16.43
N TYR A 183 -0.83 5.73 16.45
CA TYR A 183 -2.12 5.07 16.49
C TYR A 183 -2.60 4.77 17.92
N TRP A 184 -2.00 5.37 18.95
CA TRP A 184 -2.35 5.11 20.36
C TRP A 184 -3.85 5.27 20.66
N ARG A 185 -4.57 6.12 19.91
CA ARG A 185 -6.02 6.32 20.07
C ARG A 185 -6.84 5.06 19.81
N LEU A 186 -6.37 4.20 18.90
CA LEU A 186 -7.04 2.95 18.55
C LEU A 186 -6.97 1.92 19.69
N GLN A 187 -6.06 2.10 20.64
CA GLN A 187 -5.84 1.17 21.76
C GLN A 187 -6.62 1.53 23.02
N ARG A 188 -7.39 2.63 23.02
CA ARG A 188 -8.07 3.16 24.22
C ARG A 188 -9.47 2.60 24.48
N GLY A 189 -10.00 1.76 23.60
CA GLY A 189 -11.32 1.16 23.77
C GLY A 189 -11.26 -0.24 24.37
N ASP A 190 -12.45 -0.77 24.66
CA ASP A 190 -12.66 -2.07 25.28
C ASP A 190 -13.23 -3.12 24.31
N SER A 191 -13.36 -2.79 23.02
CA SER A 191 -13.78 -3.77 22.01
C SER A 191 -12.72 -4.85 21.82
N ALA A 192 -13.16 -6.03 21.38
CA ALA A 192 -12.25 -7.08 20.94
C ALA A 192 -11.27 -6.52 19.87
N PRO A 193 -9.96 -6.80 19.96
CA PRO A 193 -9.00 -6.29 19.00
C PRO A 193 -9.33 -6.76 17.59
N LYS A 194 -9.45 -5.81 16.66
CA LYS A 194 -9.62 -6.07 15.23
C LYS A 194 -8.44 -5.47 14.46
N PRO A 195 -8.00 -6.08 13.35
CA PRO A 195 -7.01 -5.46 12.50
C PRO A 195 -7.47 -4.11 11.96
N PHE A 196 -6.58 -3.13 11.94
CA PHE A 196 -6.85 -1.80 11.39
C PHE A 196 -5.85 -1.43 10.29
N LEU A 197 -4.56 -1.69 10.50
CA LEU A 197 -3.52 -1.29 9.55
C LEU A 197 -2.35 -2.27 9.56
N CYS A 198 -1.75 -2.51 8.40
CA CYS A 198 -0.49 -3.25 8.25
C CYS A 198 0.60 -2.32 7.71
N TYR A 199 1.84 -2.56 8.10
CA TYR A 199 3.01 -1.98 7.44
C TYR A 199 3.56 -2.98 6.44
N LEU A 200 3.59 -2.58 5.16
CA LEU A 200 4.10 -3.39 4.06
C LEU A 200 5.50 -2.92 3.68
N ASP A 201 6.40 -3.87 3.45
CA ASP A 201 7.80 -3.58 3.15
C ASP A 201 8.42 -4.56 2.15
N LEU A 202 8.21 -4.28 0.86
CA LEU A 202 8.75 -5.11 -0.21
C LEU A 202 10.27 -5.12 -0.24
N ALA A 203 10.94 -4.06 0.24
CA ALA A 203 12.39 -4.02 0.29
C ALA A 203 12.93 -5.09 1.25
N GLN A 204 12.26 -5.29 2.39
CA GLN A 204 12.59 -6.37 3.32
C GLN A 204 12.31 -7.75 2.71
N THR A 205 11.18 -7.93 2.00
CA THR A 205 10.89 -9.19 1.30
C THR A 205 11.97 -9.52 0.27
N ILE A 206 12.40 -8.54 -0.53
CA ILE A 206 13.45 -8.71 -1.55
C ILE A 206 14.80 -9.05 -0.90
N ALA A 207 15.16 -8.39 0.20
CA ALA A 207 16.42 -8.65 0.91
C ALA A 207 16.55 -10.08 1.44
N LEU A 208 15.43 -10.75 1.70
CA LEU A 208 15.39 -12.11 2.26
C LEU A 208 15.48 -13.22 1.19
N ASP A 209 15.31 -12.88 -0.08
CA ASP A 209 15.39 -13.83 -1.20
C ASP A 209 16.56 -13.46 -2.12
N PRO A 210 17.70 -14.20 -2.06
CA PRO A 210 18.88 -13.89 -2.86
C PRO A 210 18.63 -13.90 -4.38
N ALA A 211 17.76 -14.78 -4.88
CA ALA A 211 17.48 -14.88 -6.31
C ALA A 211 16.61 -13.73 -6.79
N LEU A 212 15.66 -13.29 -5.96
CA LEU A 212 14.89 -12.09 -6.21
C LEU A 212 15.77 -10.85 -6.10
N LEU A 213 16.60 -10.75 -5.07
CA LEU A 213 17.53 -9.64 -4.87
C LEU A 213 18.42 -9.42 -6.10
N GLU A 214 19.06 -10.48 -6.62
CA GLU A 214 19.90 -10.42 -7.81
C GLU A 214 19.14 -9.82 -9.01
N ARG A 215 17.90 -10.25 -9.23
CA ARG A 215 17.05 -9.73 -10.31
C ARG A 215 16.71 -8.25 -10.09
N ILE A 216 16.37 -7.86 -8.87
CA ILE A 216 15.97 -6.48 -8.57
C ILE A 216 17.16 -5.52 -8.66
N VAL A 217 18.34 -5.90 -8.16
CA VAL A 217 19.52 -5.01 -8.22
C VAL A 217 20.07 -4.84 -9.64
N SER A 218 19.69 -5.70 -10.58
CA SER A 218 19.99 -5.53 -12.01
C SER A 218 19.19 -4.40 -12.67
N LEU A 219 18.11 -3.91 -12.04
CA LEU A 219 17.28 -2.82 -12.52
C LEU A 219 17.82 -1.45 -12.05
N PRO A 220 17.42 -0.32 -12.69
CA PRO A 220 17.90 1.01 -12.33
C PRO A 220 17.56 1.41 -10.87
N GLU A 221 18.58 1.56 -10.03
CA GLU A 221 18.47 1.84 -8.57
C GLU A 221 17.49 2.99 -8.27
N ALA A 222 17.71 4.15 -8.88
CA ALA A 222 16.97 5.37 -8.57
C ALA A 222 15.46 5.24 -8.89
N GLU A 223 15.13 4.47 -9.92
CA GLU A 223 13.74 4.24 -10.33
C GLU A 223 13.05 3.23 -9.43
N VAL A 224 13.71 2.09 -9.17
CA VAL A 224 13.12 0.99 -8.39
C VAL A 224 12.90 1.40 -6.94
N CYS A 225 13.83 2.17 -6.35
CA CYS A 225 13.68 2.62 -4.96
C CYS A 225 12.37 3.38 -4.72
N ALA A 226 11.81 4.06 -5.74
CA ALA A 226 10.53 4.76 -5.62
C ALA A 226 9.33 3.82 -5.35
N GLY A 227 9.46 2.54 -5.71
CA GLY A 227 8.46 1.47 -5.47
C GLY A 227 8.73 0.63 -4.21
N LEU A 228 9.78 0.92 -3.45
CA LEU A 228 10.25 0.12 -2.31
C LEU A 228 10.19 0.86 -0.96
N ALA A 229 9.40 1.92 -0.87
CA ALA A 229 9.13 2.59 0.39
C ALA A 229 8.33 1.68 1.34
N ILE A 230 8.44 1.94 2.64
CA ILE A 230 7.51 1.36 3.62
C ILE A 230 6.17 2.06 3.42
N VAL A 231 5.12 1.28 3.18
CA VAL A 231 3.76 1.81 3.02
C VAL A 231 2.82 1.19 4.05
N THR A 232 1.72 1.88 4.34
CA THR A 232 0.68 1.35 5.22
C THR A 232 -0.49 0.84 4.40
N ALA A 233 -1.08 -0.29 4.78
CA ALA A 233 -2.36 -0.77 4.26
C ALA A 233 -3.43 -0.65 5.34
N VAL A 234 -4.43 0.22 5.13
CA VAL A 234 -5.59 0.36 6.03
C VAL A 234 -6.63 -0.68 5.66
N VAL A 235 -7.08 -1.46 6.64
CA VAL A 235 -8.07 -2.52 6.49
C VAL A 235 -9.46 -1.96 6.79
N VAL A 236 -10.36 -2.06 5.82
CA VAL A 236 -11.77 -1.70 5.95
C VAL A 236 -12.57 -2.98 5.76
N ALA A 237 -13.20 -3.44 6.83
CA ALA A 237 -13.96 -4.70 6.90
C ALA A 237 -15.38 -4.45 7.39
#